data_AF-A0A1V9Z364-F1
#
_entry.id   AF-A0A1V9Z364-F1
#
_cell.length_a   1.000
_cell.length_b   1.000
_cell.length_c   1.000
_cell.angle_alpha   90.00
_cell.angle_beta   90.00
_cell.angle_gamma   90.00
#
_symmetry.space_group_name_H-M   'P 1'
#
loop_
_entity.id
_entity.type
_entity.pdbx_description
1 polymer ?
#
loop_
_entity_poly.entity_id
_entity_poly.type
_entity_poly.pdbx_seq_one_letter_code
_entity_poly.pdbx_strand_id
1 'polypeptide(L)'
;MLFPDHTRYTLVIVCPKACEFWVLQKRYSEFLALHQALRRYSRGTLKTLVRPVLDLAFPQRHFRADDAVIRHERRRMFSDFVEQVVALLCRCTALTTAPAADLAAIIQGFLNASAGDHATGLPNASAAGCCKSSERCAICLDGLEASADPALPWHLQLPQRVLLLVCGHAFHEGCVVPWLGRNTTCPLCRRMSCRGLVQ
;
A
#
# COMPACT_ATOMS: atom_id res chain seq x y z
N MET A 1 -24.17 -11.26 -21.30
CA MET A 1 -23.43 -10.05 -21.74
C MET A 1 -22.21 -9.92 -20.85
N LEU A 2 -21.04 -10.37 -21.31
CA LEU A 2 -19.79 -10.30 -20.55
C LEU A 2 -19.12 -8.97 -20.89
N PHE A 3 -19.19 -8.00 -19.98
CA PHE A 3 -18.31 -6.83 -20.06
C PHE A 3 -16.86 -7.31 -19.95
N PRO A 4 -15.90 -6.76 -20.71
CA PRO A 4 -14.52 -7.22 -20.61
C PRO A 4 -13.98 -6.88 -19.22
N ASP A 5 -13.63 -7.91 -18.44
CA ASP A 5 -12.94 -7.76 -17.17
C ASP A 5 -11.62 -7.01 -17.42
N HIS A 6 -11.58 -5.75 -17.03
CA HIS A 6 -10.36 -4.96 -17.10
C HIS A 6 -9.35 -5.46 -16.07
N THR A 7 -8.06 -5.47 -16.42
CA THR A 7 -7.00 -5.86 -15.49
C THR A 7 -6.98 -4.90 -14.29
N ARG A 8 -7.17 -5.46 -13.09
CA ARG A 8 -7.02 -4.76 -11.80
C ARG A 8 -5.63 -5.01 -11.23
N TYR A 9 -4.98 -3.94 -10.81
CA TYR A 9 -3.68 -3.97 -10.15
C TYR A 9 -3.91 -3.87 -8.64
N THR A 10 -3.43 -4.88 -7.91
CA THR A 10 -3.50 -4.96 -6.45
C THR A 10 -2.14 -4.60 -5.87
N LEU A 11 -2.05 -3.46 -5.18
CA LEU A 11 -0.83 -2.96 -4.55
C LEU A 11 -1.08 -2.88 -3.04
N VAL A 12 -0.05 -3.14 -2.23
CA VAL A 12 -0.14 -2.96 -0.78
C VAL A 12 0.59 -1.66 -0.44
N ILE A 13 -0.12 -0.74 0.19
CA ILE A 13 0.43 0.51 0.68
C ILE A 13 0.69 0.32 2.16
N VAL A 14 1.91 0.63 2.58
CA VAL A 14 2.30 0.58 3.98
C VAL A 14 2.66 2.00 4.41
N CYS A 15 1.79 2.65 5.18
CA CYS A 15 1.97 4.04 5.57
C CYS A 15 2.77 4.12 6.88
N PRO A 16 4.02 4.63 6.86
CA PRO A 16 4.83 4.71 8.07
C PRO A 16 4.30 5.73 9.09
N LYS A 17 3.54 6.75 8.64
CA LYS A 17 3.01 7.79 9.53
C LYS A 17 1.72 7.39 10.26
N ALA A 18 0.90 6.55 9.64
CA ALA A 18 -0.42 6.18 10.15
C ALA A 18 -0.40 4.86 10.94
N CYS A 19 0.76 4.20 11.04
CA CYS A 19 0.90 2.83 11.56
C CYS A 19 -0.15 1.86 10.98
N GLU A 20 -0.55 2.07 9.71
CA GLU A 20 -1.55 1.27 9.01
C GLU A 20 -1.00 0.84 7.64
N PHE A 21 -1.43 -0.32 7.17
CA PHE A 21 -1.31 -0.73 5.79
C PHE A 21 -2.70 -0.98 5.19
N TRP A 22 -2.83 -0.84 3.88
CA TRP A 22 -4.03 -1.23 3.16
C TRP A 22 -3.73 -1.71 1.75
N VAL A 23 -4.68 -2.44 1.18
CA VAL A 23 -4.63 -2.96 -0.19
C VAL A 23 -5.35 -1.99 -1.12
N LEU A 24 -4.60 -1.39 -2.03
CA LEU A 24 -5.11 -0.58 -3.12
C LEU A 24 -5.38 -1.45 -4.35
N GLN A 25 -6.62 -1.42 -4.85
CA GLN A 25 -6.98 -2.07 -6.10
C GLN A 25 -7.52 -1.07 -7.11
N LYS A 26 -6.79 -0.90 -8.22
CA LYS A 26 -7.11 0.09 -9.26
C LYS A 26 -6.93 -0.48 -10.66
N ARG A 27 -7.72 -0.02 -11.62
CA ARG A 27 -7.51 -0.28 -13.05
C ARG A 27 -6.60 0.78 -13.67
N TYR A 28 -5.98 0.48 -14.82
CA TYR A 28 -5.10 1.40 -15.55
C TYR A 28 -5.69 2.81 -15.71
N SER A 29 -6.96 2.92 -16.09
CA SER A 29 -7.60 4.22 -16.33
C SER A 29 -7.76 5.07 -15.07
N GLU A 30 -7.81 4.46 -13.88
CA GLU A 30 -7.82 5.21 -12.61
C GLU A 30 -6.44 5.80 -12.31
N PHE A 31 -5.35 5.05 -12.53
CA PHE A 31 -3.99 5.59 -12.43
C PHE A 31 -3.78 6.74 -13.42
N LEU A 32 -4.23 6.56 -14.66
CA LEU A 32 -4.12 7.58 -15.69
C LEU A 32 -4.90 8.84 -15.33
N ALA A 33 -6.12 8.69 -14.78
CA ALA A 33 -6.93 9.81 -14.34
C ALA A 33 -6.24 10.63 -13.23
N LEU A 34 -5.65 9.95 -12.23
CA LEU A 34 -4.86 10.64 -11.21
C LEU A 34 -3.65 11.35 -11.83
N HIS A 35 -2.86 10.66 -12.66
CA HIS A 35 -1.69 11.25 -13.31
C HIS A 35 -2.07 12.52 -14.12
N GLN A 36 -3.19 12.49 -14.86
CA GLN A 36 -3.71 13.66 -15.56
C GLN A 36 -4.18 14.78 -14.62
N ALA A 37 -4.81 14.45 -13.49
CA ALA A 37 -5.20 15.43 -12.48
C ALA A 37 -3.97 16.14 -11.89
N LEU A 38 -2.91 15.39 -11.56
CA LEU A 38 -1.64 15.93 -11.05
C LEU A 38 -0.98 16.90 -12.03
N ARG A 39 -1.08 16.67 -13.35
CA ARG A 39 -0.52 17.59 -14.36
C ARG A 39 -1.12 19.00 -14.31
N ARG A 40 -2.32 19.18 -13.75
CA ARG A 40 -2.92 20.52 -13.55
C ARG A 40 -2.11 21.38 -12.58
N TYR A 41 -1.36 20.74 -11.68
CA TYR A 41 -0.47 21.37 -10.69
C TYR A 41 0.99 21.43 -11.16
N SER A 42 1.27 21.18 -12.44
CA SER A 42 2.62 21.29 -13.02
C SER A 42 3.16 22.72 -13.12
N ARG A 43 2.31 23.71 -12.81
CA ARG A 43 2.62 25.14 -12.75
C ARG A 43 2.15 25.71 -11.41
N GLY A 44 2.66 26.88 -11.05
CA GLY A 44 2.28 27.56 -9.81
C GLY A 44 3.00 27.01 -8.57
N THR A 45 2.40 27.26 -7.40
CA THR A 45 3.02 27.08 -6.07
C THR A 45 3.32 25.62 -5.72
N LEU A 46 2.57 24.66 -6.26
CA LEU A 46 2.75 23.22 -5.96
C LEU A 46 3.64 22.47 -6.97
N LYS A 47 4.18 23.16 -7.99
CA LYS A 47 4.99 22.56 -9.06
C LYS A 47 6.13 21.69 -8.53
N THR A 48 6.86 22.20 -7.53
CA THR A 48 8.02 21.50 -6.94
C THR A 48 7.63 20.27 -6.13
N LEU A 49 6.39 20.22 -5.62
CA LEU A 49 5.87 19.08 -4.88
C LEU A 49 5.46 17.96 -5.82
N VAL A 50 4.80 18.30 -6.92
CA VAL A 50 4.19 17.33 -7.86
C VAL A 50 5.20 16.77 -8.87
N ARG A 51 6.27 17.52 -9.16
CA ARG A 51 7.29 17.14 -10.15
C ARG A 51 7.86 15.72 -9.97
N PRO A 52 8.27 15.26 -8.77
CA PRO A 52 8.80 13.90 -8.60
C PRO A 52 7.84 12.81 -9.07
N VAL A 53 6.53 13.01 -8.90
CA VAL A 53 5.50 12.06 -9.36
C VAL A 53 5.35 12.09 -10.88
N LEU A 54 5.45 13.27 -11.49
CA LEU A 54 5.27 13.46 -12.94
C LEU A 54 6.51 13.09 -13.76
N ASP A 55 7.70 13.10 -13.15
CA ASP A 55 8.97 12.73 -13.81
C ASP A 55 9.17 11.20 -13.85
N LEU A 56 8.34 10.42 -13.15
CA LEU A 56 8.36 8.96 -13.21
C LEU A 56 7.93 8.43 -14.57
N ALA A 57 8.51 7.30 -14.97
CA ALA A 57 8.02 6.54 -16.10
C ALA A 57 6.58 6.05 -15.83
N PHE A 58 5.63 6.45 -16.66
CA PHE A 58 4.24 6.05 -16.54
C PHE A 58 3.86 5.06 -17.66
N PRO A 59 3.14 3.96 -17.36
CA PRO A 59 2.88 2.95 -18.37
C PRO A 59 2.03 3.46 -19.53
N GLN A 60 2.43 3.12 -20.76
CA GLN A 60 1.67 3.47 -21.95
C GLN A 60 0.41 2.59 -22.11
N ARG A 61 -0.57 3.16 -22.82
CA ARG A 61 -1.78 2.44 -23.22
C ARG A 61 -1.43 1.54 -24.40
N HIS A 62 -1.71 0.25 -24.25
CA HIS A 62 -1.59 -0.71 -25.33
C HIS A 62 -2.96 -0.95 -25.96
N PHE A 63 -3.03 -1.06 -27.29
CA PHE A 63 -4.24 -1.45 -28.03
C PHE A 63 -4.39 -2.99 -28.14
N ARG A 64 -3.55 -3.75 -27.42
CA ARG A 64 -3.58 -5.21 -27.32
C ARG A 64 -4.02 -5.63 -25.92
N ALA A 65 -4.51 -6.86 -25.79
CA ALA A 65 -4.81 -7.43 -24.47
C ALA A 65 -3.54 -7.48 -23.61
N ASP A 66 -3.70 -7.19 -22.31
CA ASP A 66 -2.58 -7.24 -21.37
C ASP A 66 -2.07 -8.69 -21.27
N ASP A 67 -0.83 -8.95 -21.70
CA ASP A 67 -0.13 -10.21 -21.43
C ASP A 67 0.55 -10.19 -20.04
N ALA A 68 1.16 -11.31 -19.65
CA ALA A 68 1.81 -11.41 -18.34
C ALA A 68 2.99 -10.44 -18.16
N VAL A 69 3.71 -10.13 -19.25
CA VAL A 69 4.86 -9.22 -19.25
C VAL A 69 4.38 -7.78 -19.02
N ILE A 70 3.37 -7.35 -19.79
CA ILE A 70 2.73 -6.04 -19.66
C ILE A 70 2.20 -5.84 -18.23
N ARG A 71 1.56 -6.87 -17.64
CA ARG A 71 1.05 -6.78 -16.27
C ARG A 71 2.16 -6.65 -15.22
N HIS A 72 3.27 -7.36 -15.40
CA HIS A 72 4.42 -7.29 -14.48
C HIS A 72 5.09 -5.91 -14.55
N GLU A 73 5.36 -5.42 -15.75
CA GLU A 73 5.98 -4.12 -15.99
C GLU A 73 5.12 -2.98 -15.44
N ARG A 74 3.81 -3.01 -15.74
CA ARG A 74 2.83 -2.04 -15.20
C ARG A 74 2.78 -2.08 -13.69
N ARG A 75 2.78 -3.27 -13.08
CA ARG A 75 2.76 -3.40 -11.62
C ARG A 75 3.98 -2.73 -11.00
N ARG A 76 5.17 -2.92 -11.57
CA ARG A 76 6.40 -2.25 -11.10
C ARG A 76 6.25 -0.72 -11.17
N MET A 77 5.93 -0.18 -12.34
CA MET A 77 5.77 1.26 -12.52
C MET A 77 4.66 1.86 -11.65
N PHE A 78 3.55 1.14 -11.45
CA PHE A 78 2.47 1.59 -10.57
C PHE A 78 2.86 1.55 -9.09
N SER A 79 3.69 0.60 -8.66
CA SER A 79 4.26 0.61 -7.30
C SER A 79 5.08 1.88 -7.09
N ASP A 80 6.02 2.19 -8.00
CA ASP A 80 6.87 3.39 -7.92
C ASP A 80 6.02 4.67 -7.92
N PHE A 81 5.00 4.71 -8.78
CA PHE A 81 4.04 5.83 -8.84
C PHE A 81 3.27 6.01 -7.53
N VAL A 82 2.74 4.93 -6.95
CA VAL A 82 1.97 4.99 -5.70
C VAL A 82 2.84 5.41 -4.52
N GLU A 83 4.08 4.94 -4.46
CA GLU A 83 5.04 5.36 -3.44
C GLU A 83 5.26 6.87 -3.47
N GLN A 84 5.53 7.44 -4.65
CA GLN A 84 5.69 8.89 -4.80
C GLN A 84 4.38 9.67 -4.52
N VAL A 85 3.22 9.10 -4.86
CA VAL A 85 1.91 9.69 -4.54
C VAL A 85 1.65 9.74 -3.03
N VAL A 86 2.02 8.69 -2.28
CA VAL A 86 1.93 8.66 -0.81
C VAL A 86 2.88 9.68 -0.18
N ALA A 87 4.11 9.80 -0.70
CA ALA A 87 5.06 10.82 -0.26
C ALA A 87 4.54 12.24 -0.54
N LEU A 88 3.94 12.47 -1.71
CA LEU A 88 3.29 13.73 -2.06
C LEU A 88 2.14 14.04 -1.10
N LEU A 89 1.27 13.07 -0.80
CA LEU A 89 0.19 13.25 0.17
C LEU A 89 0.74 13.71 1.53
N CYS A 90 1.77 13.03 2.04
CA CYS A 90 2.41 13.38 3.31
C CYS A 90 2.97 14.82 3.35
N ARG A 91 3.41 15.35 2.21
CA ARG A 91 3.89 16.74 2.07
C ARG A 91 2.72 17.71 1.98
N CYS A 92 1.69 17.37 1.21
CA CYS A 92 0.48 18.20 1.09
C CYS A 92 -0.25 18.36 2.41
N THR A 93 -0.36 17.29 3.22
CA THR A 93 -1.01 17.35 4.54
C THR A 93 -0.21 18.18 5.56
N ALA A 94 1.09 18.38 5.35
CA ALA A 94 1.90 19.26 6.18
C ALA A 94 1.76 20.74 5.81
N LEU A 95 1.15 21.04 4.66
CA LEU A 95 0.90 22.40 4.18
C LEU A 95 -0.55 22.78 4.48
N THR A 96 -0.76 23.97 5.05
CA THR A 96 -2.10 24.47 5.40
C THR A 96 -2.75 25.29 4.27
N THR A 97 -2.14 25.34 3.09
CA THR A 97 -2.63 26.15 1.96
C THR A 97 -3.81 25.47 1.27
N ALA A 98 -4.84 26.24 0.89
CA ALA A 98 -6.00 25.75 0.12
C ALA A 98 -5.65 24.85 -1.09
N PRO A 99 -4.72 25.22 -2.01
CA PRO A 99 -4.41 24.35 -3.15
C PRO A 99 -3.77 23.02 -2.74
N ALA A 100 -3.03 22.98 -1.62
CA ALA A 100 -2.44 21.75 -1.12
C ALA A 100 -3.49 20.82 -0.49
N ALA A 101 -4.51 21.39 0.16
CA ALA A 101 -5.65 20.66 0.68
C ALA A 101 -6.48 20.01 -0.45
N ASP A 102 -6.76 20.77 -1.51
CA ASP A 102 -7.47 20.24 -2.69
C ASP A 102 -6.71 19.08 -3.33
N LEU A 103 -5.39 19.23 -3.49
CA LEU A 103 -4.52 18.19 -4.02
C LEU A 103 -4.48 16.96 -3.09
N ALA A 104 -4.40 17.15 -1.78
CA ALA A 104 -4.44 16.07 -0.80
C ALA A 104 -5.75 15.28 -0.90
N ALA A 105 -6.89 15.95 -1.05
CA ALA A 105 -8.21 15.32 -1.18
C ALA A 105 -8.30 14.44 -2.45
N ILE A 106 -7.78 14.93 -3.59
CA ILE A 106 -7.71 14.15 -4.84
C ILE A 106 -6.88 12.87 -4.63
N ILE A 107 -5.72 13.00 -3.97
CA ILE A 107 -4.82 11.87 -3.72
C ILE A 107 -5.45 10.87 -2.74
N GLN A 108 -6.06 11.34 -1.65
CA GLN A 108 -6.77 10.50 -0.68
C GLN A 108 -7.88 9.70 -1.33
N GLY A 109 -8.70 10.34 -2.19
CA GLY A 109 -9.75 9.67 -2.95
C GLY A 109 -9.21 8.60 -3.91
N PHE A 110 -8.04 8.83 -4.53
CA PHE A 110 -7.38 7.80 -5.32
C PHE A 110 -6.86 6.65 -4.46
N LEU A 111 -6.18 6.94 -3.35
CA LEU A 111 -5.58 5.92 -2.48
C LEU A 111 -6.61 5.15 -1.64
N ASN A 112 -7.88 5.59 -1.62
CA ASN A 112 -8.88 5.19 -0.64
C ASN A 112 -8.36 5.35 0.81
N ALA A 113 -7.50 6.33 1.04
CA ALA A 113 -6.90 6.59 2.34
C ALA A 113 -7.91 7.32 3.21
N SER A 114 -8.13 6.83 4.43
CA SER A 114 -8.93 7.53 5.41
C SER A 114 -8.19 8.80 5.85
N ALA A 115 -8.87 9.94 5.89
CA ALA A 115 -8.33 11.14 6.51
C ALA A 115 -8.35 10.95 8.05
N GLY A 116 -7.34 10.29 8.60
CA GLY A 116 -7.02 10.36 10.03
C GLY A 116 -7.97 9.70 11.05
N ASP A 117 -9.07 9.05 10.65
CA ASP A 117 -9.95 8.34 11.61
C ASP A 117 -9.50 6.88 11.83
N HIS A 118 -8.42 6.70 12.59
CA HIS A 118 -7.99 5.39 13.10
C HIS A 118 -8.36 5.25 14.58
N ALA A 119 -9.61 4.90 14.89
CA ALA A 119 -9.95 4.41 16.24
C ALA A 119 -11.22 3.54 16.36
N THR A 120 -12.02 3.32 15.32
CA THR A 120 -13.36 2.70 15.52
C THR A 120 -13.62 1.38 14.80
N GLY A 121 -12.63 0.80 14.11
CA GLY A 121 -12.86 -0.42 13.31
C GLY A 121 -11.83 -1.53 13.43
N LEU A 122 -10.76 -1.36 14.19
CA LEU A 122 -9.84 -2.46 14.44
C LEU A 122 -10.23 -3.19 15.72
N PRO A 123 -10.33 -4.53 15.69
CA PRO A 123 -10.45 -5.26 16.93
C PRO A 123 -9.23 -4.93 17.79
N ASN A 124 -9.49 -4.42 19.00
CA ASN A 124 -8.51 -4.51 20.07
C ASN A 124 -7.99 -5.95 20.07
N ALA A 125 -6.68 -6.15 20.17
CA ALA A 125 -6.03 -7.46 20.11
C ALA A 125 -6.61 -8.49 21.12
N SER A 126 -7.47 -8.03 22.03
CA SER A 126 -8.17 -8.77 23.07
C SER A 126 -9.61 -9.22 22.76
N ALA A 127 -10.21 -8.89 21.59
CA ALA A 127 -11.61 -9.26 21.29
C ALA A 127 -11.80 -10.31 20.16
N ALA A 128 -10.72 -10.81 19.56
CA ALA A 128 -10.79 -11.93 18.61
C ALA A 128 -10.65 -13.27 19.36
N GLY A 129 -11.78 -13.91 19.66
CA GLY A 129 -11.81 -15.26 20.19
C GLY A 129 -11.01 -16.26 19.34
N CYS A 130 -10.06 -16.90 20.01
CA CYS A 130 -9.43 -18.20 19.71
C CYS A 130 -8.50 -18.31 18.48
N CYS A 131 -7.37 -17.61 18.51
CA CYS A 131 -6.08 -18.17 18.07
C CYS A 131 -4.96 -17.33 18.67
N LYS A 132 -4.09 -17.93 19.48
CA LYS A 132 -2.92 -17.27 20.05
C LYS A 132 -2.10 -16.69 18.88
N SER A 133 -1.80 -15.39 18.88
CA SER A 133 -0.88 -14.81 17.91
C SER A 133 0.42 -15.59 18.01
N SER A 134 0.77 -16.35 16.98
CA SER A 134 2.05 -17.02 16.95
C SER A 134 3.12 -15.93 16.97
N GLU A 135 4.07 -16.01 17.90
CA GLU A 135 5.26 -15.15 17.93
C GLU A 135 6.17 -15.37 16.70
N ARG A 136 5.77 -16.28 15.81
CA ARG A 136 6.46 -16.61 14.58
C ARG A 136 5.61 -16.26 13.37
N CYS A 137 6.28 -15.80 12.31
CA CYS A 137 5.65 -15.60 11.02
C CYS A 137 5.35 -16.96 10.38
N ALA A 138 4.08 -17.26 10.11
CA ALA A 138 3.71 -18.55 9.50
C ALA A 138 4.13 -18.71 8.02
N ILE A 139 4.77 -17.70 7.42
CA ILE A 139 5.26 -17.76 6.03
C ILE A 139 6.74 -18.17 5.97
N CYS A 140 7.62 -17.52 6.74
CA CYS A 140 9.04 -17.86 6.80
C CYS A 140 9.41 -18.75 7.99
N LEU A 141 8.51 -18.91 8.97
CA LEU A 141 8.67 -19.66 10.22
C LEU A 141 9.62 -19.03 11.26
N ASP A 142 10.16 -17.84 10.98
CA ASP A 142 11.01 -17.08 11.90
C ASP A 142 10.21 -16.28 12.94
N GLY A 143 10.88 -15.82 14.00
CA GLY A 143 10.30 -14.93 15.01
C GLY A 143 9.85 -13.58 14.43
N LEU A 144 8.75 -13.03 14.93
CA LEU A 144 8.22 -11.71 14.54
C LEU A 144 9.03 -10.56 15.14
N GLU A 145 9.74 -10.80 16.25
CA GLU A 145 10.62 -9.83 16.87
C GLU A 145 12.04 -9.94 16.32
N ALA A 146 12.77 -8.83 16.30
CA ALA A 146 14.19 -8.86 15.97
C ALA A 146 14.93 -9.72 17.00
N SER A 147 15.58 -10.78 16.55
CA SER A 147 16.43 -11.57 17.42
C SER A 147 17.63 -10.71 17.84
N ALA A 148 17.75 -10.42 19.13
CA ALA A 148 18.94 -9.77 19.71
C ALA A 148 20.14 -10.73 19.82
N ASP A 149 20.10 -11.89 19.16
CA ASP A 149 21.17 -12.87 19.19
C ASP A 149 22.37 -12.35 18.39
N PRO A 150 23.50 -12.04 19.07
CA PRO A 150 24.70 -11.54 18.40
C PRO A 150 25.38 -12.60 17.52
N ALA A 151 24.97 -13.88 17.59
CA ALA A 151 25.52 -14.96 16.77
C ALA A 151 24.87 -15.09 15.39
N LEU A 152 23.73 -14.41 15.13
CA LEU A 152 23.10 -14.45 13.81
C LEU A 152 23.86 -13.56 12.79
N PRO A 153 23.73 -13.82 11.48
CA PRO A 153 24.27 -12.92 10.46
C PRO A 153 23.51 -11.59 10.40
N TRP A 154 24.21 -10.45 10.26
CA TRP A 154 23.64 -9.07 10.33
C TRP A 154 22.32 -8.82 9.58
N HIS A 155 22.05 -9.56 8.50
CA HIS A 155 20.82 -9.45 7.72
C HIS A 155 19.58 -10.06 8.41
N LEU A 156 19.77 -10.92 9.42
CA LEU A 156 18.73 -11.52 10.27
C LEU A 156 18.48 -10.72 11.56
N GLN A 157 19.34 -9.78 11.93
CA GLN A 157 19.12 -8.88 13.08
C GLN A 157 18.43 -7.57 12.74
N LEU A 158 18.13 -7.28 11.48
CA LEU A 158 17.43 -6.05 11.12
C LEU A 158 15.96 -6.16 11.56
N PRO A 159 15.42 -5.16 12.29
CA PRO A 159 14.02 -5.15 12.67
C PRO A 159 13.17 -5.14 11.39
N GLN A 160 12.44 -6.24 11.17
CA GLN A 160 11.46 -6.31 10.10
C GLN A 160 10.13 -5.80 10.63
N ARG A 161 9.51 -4.87 9.91
CA ARG A 161 8.18 -4.36 10.23
C ARG A 161 7.18 -5.52 10.24
N VAL A 162 6.29 -5.54 11.22
CA VAL A 162 5.27 -6.58 11.37
C VAL A 162 3.92 -6.00 10.99
N LEU A 163 3.18 -6.71 10.15
CA LEU A 163 1.83 -6.33 9.75
C LEU A 163 0.82 -7.19 10.50
N LEU A 164 -0.06 -6.55 11.26
CA LEU A 164 -1.18 -7.17 11.96
C LEU A 164 -2.44 -7.04 11.10
N LEU A 165 -2.92 -8.15 10.55
CA LEU A 165 -4.14 -8.21 9.77
C LEU A 165 -5.38 -8.00 10.66
N VAL A 166 -6.51 -7.55 10.10
CA VAL A 166 -7.78 -7.36 10.85
C VAL A 166 -8.29 -8.65 11.52
N CYS A 167 -7.85 -9.82 11.07
CA CYS A 167 -8.20 -11.09 11.70
C CYS A 167 -7.38 -11.39 12.97
N GLY A 168 -6.41 -10.55 13.33
CA GLY A 168 -5.51 -10.72 14.48
C GLY A 168 -4.22 -11.49 14.20
N HIS A 169 -3.96 -11.90 12.95
CA HIS A 169 -2.72 -12.63 12.59
C HIS A 169 -1.63 -11.65 12.17
N ALA A 170 -0.40 -11.89 12.62
CA ALA A 170 0.77 -11.07 12.37
C ALA A 170 1.79 -11.78 11.46
N PHE A 171 2.46 -11.01 10.60
CA PHE A 171 3.47 -11.49 9.66
C PHE A 171 4.51 -10.40 9.40
N HIS A 172 5.74 -10.75 9.02
CA HIS A 172 6.67 -9.74 8.49
C HIS A 172 6.09 -9.10 7.24
N GLU A 173 6.31 -7.79 7.09
CA GLU A 173 5.92 -7.03 5.90
C GLU A 173 6.41 -7.70 4.61
N GLY A 174 7.70 -8.08 4.58
CA GLY A 174 8.32 -8.74 3.43
C GLY A 174 7.69 -10.08 3.07
N CYS A 175 7.08 -10.78 4.03
CA CYS A 175 6.42 -12.06 3.81
C CYS A 175 4.98 -11.89 3.34
N VAL A 176 4.21 -11.00 3.97
CA VAL A 176 2.76 -10.91 3.73
C VAL A 176 2.39 -9.93 2.61
N VAL A 177 3.19 -8.91 2.33
CA VAL A 177 2.92 -7.96 1.23
C VAL A 177 2.87 -8.66 -0.14
N PRO A 178 3.82 -9.55 -0.51
CA PRO A 178 3.73 -10.30 -1.77
C PRO A 178 2.47 -11.18 -1.85
N TRP A 179 2.06 -11.74 -0.71
CA TRP A 179 0.83 -12.52 -0.61
C TRP A 179 -0.39 -11.63 -0.85
N LEU A 180 -0.52 -10.51 -0.14
CA LEU A 180 -1.65 -9.57 -0.26
C LEU A 180 -1.75 -8.92 -1.64
N GLY A 181 -0.63 -8.75 -2.33
CA GLY A 181 -0.59 -8.31 -3.73
C GLY A 181 -1.21 -9.30 -4.72
N ARG A 182 -1.43 -10.55 -4.31
CA ARG A 182 -2.03 -11.65 -5.11
C ARG A 182 -3.37 -12.12 -4.54
N ASN A 183 -3.47 -12.25 -3.23
CA ASN A 183 -4.61 -12.78 -2.48
C ASN A 183 -4.96 -11.78 -1.37
N THR A 184 -6.13 -11.16 -1.42
CA THR A 184 -6.55 -10.16 -0.42
C THR A 184 -7.06 -10.80 0.89
N THR A 185 -6.49 -11.93 1.28
CA THR A 185 -6.93 -12.77 2.40
C THR A 185 -5.74 -13.16 3.29
N CYS A 186 -6.02 -13.45 4.57
CA CYS A 186 -5.03 -13.94 5.52
C CYS A 186 -4.49 -15.32 5.08
N PRO A 187 -3.15 -15.54 5.05
CA PRO A 187 -2.56 -16.85 4.74
C PRO A 187 -3.03 -17.98 5.67
N LEU A 188 -3.33 -17.68 6.93
CA LEU A 188 -3.72 -18.65 7.95
C LEU A 188 -5.21 -18.97 7.92
N CYS A 189 -6.08 -17.96 8.08
CA CYS A 189 -7.52 -18.17 8.24
C CYS A 189 -8.34 -17.83 7.01
N ARG A 190 -7.72 -17.35 5.93
CA ARG A 190 -8.36 -16.97 4.65
C ARG A 190 -9.43 -15.87 4.75
N ARG A 191 -9.62 -15.25 5.93
CA ARG A 191 -10.48 -14.07 6.07
C ARG A 191 -9.91 -12.92 5.25
N MET A 192 -10.80 -12.13 4.64
CA MET A 192 -10.42 -10.94 3.86
C MET A 192 -9.61 -9.98 4.74
N SER A 193 -8.49 -9.49 4.23
CA SER A 193 -7.67 -8.49 4.90
C SER A 193 -7.21 -7.44 3.90
N CYS A 194 -8.03 -6.41 3.72
CA CYS A 194 -7.71 -5.28 2.85
C CYS A 194 -7.01 -4.13 3.60
N ARG A 195 -6.83 -4.25 4.92
CA ARG A 195 -6.20 -3.26 5.80
C ARG A 195 -5.68 -3.92 7.08
N GLY A 196 -4.92 -3.18 7.89
CA GLY A 196 -4.44 -3.61 9.21
C GLY A 196 -3.33 -2.70 9.74
N LEU A 197 -2.71 -3.07 10.87
CA LEU A 197 -1.69 -2.24 11.52
C LEU A 197 -0.28 -2.59 11.08
N VAL A 198 0.60 -1.59 11.18
CA VAL A 198 2.06 -1.74 11.14
C VAL A 198 2.56 -1.63 12.58
N GLN A 199 3.33 -2.63 13.00
CA GLN A 199 4.06 -2.69 14.26
C GLN A 199 5.56 -2.51 14.02
#